data_AF-A0A1R4K5L2-F1
#
_entry.id   AF-A0A1R4K5L2-F1
#
_cell.length_a   1.000
_cell.length_b   1.000
_cell.length_c   1.000
_cell.angle_alpha   90.00
_cell.angle_beta   90.00
_cell.angle_gamma   90.00
#
_symmetry.space_group_name_H-M   'P 1'
#
loop_
_entity.id
_entity.type
_entity.pdbx_description
1 polymer ?
#
loop_
_entity_poly.entity_id
_entity_poly.type
_entity_poly.pdbx_seq_one_letter_code
_entity_poly.pdbx_strand_id
1 'polypeptide(L)' 'MPKSTAKCPMRPGDPCSLCQPGADGPHNCGLVYLVMDDPDLREAWNQNRKELRRKAQAEKHA' A
#
# COMPACT_ATOMS: atom_id res chain seq x y z
N MET A 1 5.60 -17.48 -0.91
CA MET A 1 6.50 -16.32 -0.69
C MET A 1 6.61 -16.05 0.80
N PRO A 2 7.81 -15.84 1.34
CA PRO A 2 7.97 -15.39 2.72
C PRO A 2 7.21 -14.07 2.92
N LYS A 3 6.61 -13.91 4.09
CA LYS A 3 5.66 -12.84 4.38
C LYS A 3 6.31 -11.93 5.42
N SER A 4 6.59 -10.69 5.05
CA SER A 4 7.12 -9.72 6.02
C SER A 4 6.01 -9.29 6.97
N THR A 5 6.34 -8.88 8.19
CA THR A 5 5.38 -8.27 9.14
C THR A 5 4.90 -6.88 8.70
N ALA A 6 5.59 -6.25 7.73
CA ALA A 6 5.18 -4.97 7.16
C ALA A 6 3.93 -5.11 6.27
N LYS A 7 3.07 -4.08 6.28
CA LYS A 7 1.88 -4.00 5.43
C LYS A 7 2.24 -3.44 4.05
N CYS A 8 1.59 -3.93 3.00
CA CYS A 8 1.76 -3.41 1.64
C CYS A 8 1.07 -2.05 1.49
N PRO A 9 1.78 -0.96 1.10
CA PRO A 9 1.15 0.34 0.88
C PRO A 9 0.11 0.34 -0.25
N MET A 10 0.29 -0.53 -1.24
CA MET A 10 -0.61 -0.65 -2.40
C MET A 10 -1.85 -1.48 -2.11
N ARG A 11 -1.80 -2.35 -1.10
CA ARG A 11 -2.91 -3.24 -0.71
C ARG A 11 -3.20 -3.06 0.78
N PRO A 12 -3.91 -1.99 1.18
CA PRO A 12 -4.23 -1.74 2.58
C PRO A 12 -4.98 -2.93 3.19
N GLY A 13 -4.48 -3.44 4.33
CA GLY A 13 -5.03 -4.62 5.00
C GLY A 13 -4.26 -5.90 4.72
N ASP A 14 -3.56 -5.97 3.58
CA ASP A 14 -2.69 -7.10 3.27
C ASP A 14 -1.25 -6.87 3.79
N PRO A 15 -0.66 -7.85 4.50
CA PRO A 15 0.78 -7.91 4.70
C PRO A 15 1.53 -8.05 3.37
N CYS A 16 2.77 -7.56 3.32
CA CYS A 16 3.61 -7.66 2.13
C CYS A 16 3.93 -9.13 1.81
N SER A 17 3.74 -9.49 0.54
CA SER A 17 3.95 -10.83 0.01
C SER A 17 5.31 -11.02 -0.67
N LEU A 18 6.18 -10.00 -0.65
CA LEU A 18 7.49 -10.02 -1.32
C LEU A 18 7.36 -10.45 -2.80
N CYS A 19 6.41 -9.85 -3.51
CA CYS A 19 6.05 -10.26 -4.87
C CYS A 19 7.09 -9.87 -5.95
N GLN A 20 8.00 -8.96 -5.65
CA GLN A 20 9.03 -8.50 -6.57
C GLN A 20 10.39 -9.12 -6.18
N PRO A 21 11.10 -9.78 -7.11
CA PRO A 21 12.44 -10.35 -6.86
C PRO A 21 13.43 -9.35 -6.24
N GLY A 22 14.02 -9.72 -5.10
CA GLY A 22 15.01 -8.91 -4.39
C GLY A 22 14.44 -7.91 -3.38
N ALA A 23 13.11 -7.74 -3.33
CA ALA A 23 12.47 -6.95 -2.27
C ALA A 23 12.38 -7.76 -0.96
N ASP A 24 12.69 -7.12 0.16
CA ASP A 24 12.49 -7.65 1.52
C ASP A 24 11.41 -6.87 2.29
N GLY A 25 10.87 -5.81 1.69
CA GLY A 25 9.75 -5.06 2.24
C GLY A 25 9.31 -3.89 1.35
N PRO A 26 8.40 -3.04 1.86
CA PRO A 26 7.92 -1.89 1.09
C PRO A 26 9.00 -0.84 0.77
N HIS A 27 10.07 -0.77 1.57
CA HIS A 27 11.10 0.27 1.44
C HIS A 27 12.02 0.08 0.23
N ASN A 28 12.13 -1.14 -0.30
CA ASN A 28 12.88 -1.47 -1.53
C ASN A 28 11.98 -2.09 -2.62
N CYS A 29 10.67 -1.86 -2.55
CA CYS A 29 9.74 -2.34 -3.57
C CYS A 29 9.68 -1.35 -4.75
N GLY A 30 9.99 -1.82 -5.97
CA GLY A 30 9.97 -0.97 -7.16
C GLY A 30 8.62 -0.32 -7.46
N LEU A 31 7.51 -0.99 -7.21
CA LEU A 31 6.17 -0.38 -7.38
C LEU A 31 5.93 0.75 -6.38
N VAL A 32 6.36 0.57 -5.13
CA VAL A 32 6.25 1.62 -4.10
C VAL A 32 7.12 2.81 -4.49
N TYR A 33 8.33 2.58 -4.99
CA TYR A 33 9.19 3.63 -5.51
C TYR A 33 8.48 4.45 -6.60
N LEU A 34 7.98 3.81 -7.66
CA LEU A 34 7.36 4.50 -8.80
C LEU A 34 6.17 5.37 -8.39
N VAL A 35 5.29 4.86 -7.53
CA VAL A 35 4.10 5.60 -7.09
C VAL A 35 4.45 6.75 -6.16
N MET A 36 5.47 6.59 -5.31
CA MET A 36 5.81 7.61 -4.31
C MET A 36 6.75 8.69 -4.86
N ASP A 37 7.54 8.37 -5.89
CA ASP A 37 8.43 9.29 -6.60
C ASP A 37 7.64 10.24 -7.51
N ASP A 38 6.63 9.72 -8.22
CA ASP A 38 5.74 10.52 -9.07
C ASP A 38 4.71 11.32 -8.23
N PRO A 39 4.69 12.67 -8.32
CA PRO A 39 3.79 13.50 -7.52
C PRO A 39 2.30 13.22 -7.76
N ASP A 40 1.91 12.98 -9.00
CA ASP A 40 0.51 12.81 -9.40
C ASP A 40 0.01 11.44 -8.92
N LEU A 41 0.83 10.40 -9.09
CA LEU A 41 0.54 9.06 -8.56
C LEU A 41 0.49 9.06 -7.03
N ARG A 42 1.39 9.80 -6.37
CA ARG A 42 1.40 9.93 -4.91
C ARG A 42 0.14 10.62 -4.41
N GLU A 43 -0.32 11.67 -5.09
CA GLU A 43 -1.57 12.33 -4.75
C GLU A 43 -2.76 11.39 -4.95
N ALA A 44 -2.86 10.73 -6.11
CA ALA A 44 -3.92 9.77 -6.39
C ALA A 44 -3.96 8.64 -5.34
N TRP A 45 -2.80 8.10 -4.94
CA TRP A 45 -2.71 7.09 -3.89
C TRP A 45 -3.19 7.63 -2.54
N ASN A 46 -2.83 8.86 -2.17
CA ASN A 46 -3.29 9.49 -0.94
C ASN A 46 -4.81 9.67 -0.92
N GLN A 47 -5.42 10.08 -2.03
CA GLN A 47 -6.88 10.22 -2.11
C GLN A 47 -7.58 8.87 -2.00
N ASN A 48 -7.13 7.86 -2.75
CA ASN A 48 -7.68 6.51 -2.66
C ASN A 48 -7.58 5.95 -1.23
N ARG A 49 -6.44 6.15 -0.56
CA ARG A 49 -6.24 5.70 0.83
C ARG A 49 -7.21 6.38 1.80
N LYS A 50 -7.51 7.66 1.63
CA LYS A 50 -8.51 8.38 2.44
C LYS A 50 -9.91 7.81 2.20
N GLU A 51 -10.27 7.56 0.94
CA GLU A 51 -11.57 6.99 0.59
C GLU A 51 -11.76 5.59 1.19
N LEU A 52 -10.78 4.70 1.04
CA LEU A 52 -10.82 3.36 1.62
C LEU A 52 -10.96 3.39 3.14
N ARG A 53 -10.26 4.32 3.82
CA ARG A 53 -10.42 4.52 5.27
C ARG A 53 -11.81 4.99 5.65
N ARG A 54 -12.40 5.93 4.88
CA ARG A 54 -13.76 6.42 5.11
C ARG A 54 -14.78 5.29 4.95
N LYS A 55 -14.66 4.48 3.90
CA LYS A 55 -15.52 3.29 3.66
C LYS A 55 -15.41 2.30 4.81
N ALA A 56 -14.20 1.91 5.19
CA ALA A 56 -13.96 0.99 6.31
C ALA A 56 -14.43 1.54 7.67
N GLN A 57 -14.52 2.86 7.83
CA GLN A 57 -15.12 3.48 9.03
C GLN A 57 -16.63 3.44 8.98
N ALA A 58 -17.26 3.75 7.84
CA ALA A 58 -18.71 3.69 7.69
C ALA A 58 -19.25 2.28 7.97
N GLU A 59 -18.57 1.25 7.45
CA GLU A 59 -18.91 -0.16 7.70
C GLU A 59 -18.81 -0.57 9.18
N LYS A 60 -17.96 0.09 9.97
CA LYS A 60 -17.78 -0.21 11.41
C LYS A 60 -18.79 0.48 12.32
N HIS A 61 -19.45 1.54 11.83
CA HIS A 61 -20.43 2.31 12.60
C HIS A 61 -21.88 2.03 12.14
N ALA A 62 -22.06 1.14 11.17
CA ALA A 62 -23.34 0.58 10.76
C ALA A 62 -23.61 -0.73 11.52
#